data_AF-A0A170WXF2-F1
#
_entry.id   AF-A0A170WXF2-F1
#
_cell.length_a   1.000
_cell.length_b   1.000
_cell.length_c   1.000
_cell.angle_alpha   90.00
_cell.angle_beta   90.00
_cell.angle_gamma   90.00
#
_symmetry.space_group_name_H-M   'P 1'
#
loop_
_entity.id
_entity.type
_entity.pdbx_description
1 polymer ?
#
loop_
_entity_poly.entity_id
_entity_poly.type
_entity_poly.pdbx_seq_one_letter_code
_entity_poly.pdbx_strand_id
1 'polypeptide(L)'
;LFLCLSMNIRCSGTDFDYSSDNEKISGGHDEYEPRINLAGKPQRARKVPQNLVRPRYYSTELGIRERLFMGVLTSEHTVRSFAVAINKTSSHLVDKLMFFMDAGGAEKANVITLKLPGIVGFVDAQP
;
A
#
# COMPACT_ATOMS: atom_id res chain seq x y z
N LEU A 1 13.53 -5.48 9.59
CA LEU A 1 13.15 -4.05 9.33
C LEU A 1 11.73 -3.78 9.87
N PHE A 2 11.52 -2.74 10.67
CA PHE A 2 10.21 -2.40 11.26
C PHE A 2 9.68 -1.09 10.67
N LEU A 3 8.45 -1.09 10.14
CA LEU A 3 7.78 0.14 9.70
C LEU A 3 6.82 0.60 10.79
N CYS A 4 7.10 1.75 11.40
CA CYS A 4 6.24 2.39 12.38
C CYS A 4 5.46 3.52 11.70
N LEU A 5 4.13 3.43 11.71
CA LEU A 5 3.24 4.46 11.19
C LEU A 5 2.45 5.06 12.34
N SER A 6 2.54 6.39 12.49
CA SER A 6 1.69 7.17 13.40
C SER A 6 0.52 7.75 12.60
N MET A 7 -0.71 7.50 13.06
CA MET A 7 -1.94 7.91 12.37
C MET A 7 -2.39 9.36 12.69
N ASN A 8 -1.46 10.32 12.79
CA ASN A 8 -1.79 11.74 12.99
C ASN A 8 -2.04 12.53 11.68
N ILE A 9 -2.38 11.84 10.60
CA ILE A 9 -2.66 12.50 9.31
C ILE A 9 -4.06 13.11 9.36
N ARG A 10 -4.11 14.43 9.58
CA ARG A 10 -5.30 15.26 9.28
C ARG A 10 -5.45 15.34 7.75
N CYS A 11 -6.17 14.40 7.16
CA CYS A 11 -6.70 14.58 5.81
C CYS A 11 -7.91 15.52 5.90
N SER A 12 -7.71 16.83 5.71
CA SER A 12 -8.80 17.72 5.32
C SER A 12 -9.07 17.50 3.83
N GLY A 13 -9.75 16.41 3.50
CA GLY A 13 -10.17 16.12 2.14
C GLY A 13 -11.41 16.93 1.81
N THR A 14 -11.25 17.96 0.98
CA THR A 14 -12.35 18.51 0.19
C THR A 14 -12.91 17.42 -0.71
N ASP A 15 -14.23 17.41 -0.84
CA ASP A 15 -15.02 16.45 -1.60
C ASP A 15 -14.44 16.22 -3.01
N PHE A 16 -14.14 14.95 -3.32
CA PHE A 16 -13.79 14.53 -4.68
C PHE A 16 -15.09 14.10 -5.36
N ASP A 17 -15.79 15.06 -5.97
CA ASP A 17 -16.98 14.79 -6.76
C ASP A 17 -16.60 14.06 -8.04
N TYR A 18 -17.00 12.79 -8.13
CA TYR A 18 -16.99 12.05 -9.38
C TYR A 18 -18.24 12.45 -10.17
N SER A 19 -18.16 13.55 -10.92
CA SER A 19 -19.21 13.92 -11.88
C SER A 19 -19.27 12.86 -12.98
N SER A 20 -20.29 12.01 -12.96
CA SER A 20 -20.62 11.13 -14.08
C SER A 20 -21.37 11.93 -15.13
N ASP A 21 -20.64 12.77 -15.85
CA ASP A 21 -21.15 13.41 -17.05
C ASP A 21 -21.21 12.35 -18.16
N ASN A 22 -22.41 11.82 -18.34
CA ASN A 22 -22.76 10.85 -19.38
C ASN A 22 -22.90 11.59 -20.72
N GLU A 23 -21.80 12.16 -21.21
CA GLU A 23 -21.74 12.75 -22.53
C GLU A 23 -21.41 11.65 -23.53
N LYS A 24 -22.39 11.31 -24.39
CA LYS A 24 -22.19 10.40 -25.52
C LYS A 24 -21.14 11.00 -26.46
N ILE A 25 -19.89 10.64 -26.26
CA ILE A 25 -18.85 10.78 -27.27
C ILE A 25 -19.17 9.74 -28.36
N SER A 26 -19.87 10.17 -29.42
CA SER A 26 -19.93 9.46 -30.69
C SER A 26 -18.61 9.65 -31.46
N GLY A 27 -17.50 9.34 -30.81
CA GLY A 27 -16.21 9.08 -31.44
C GLY A 27 -16.04 7.57 -31.39
N GLY A 28 -15.94 6.93 -32.55
CA GLY A 28 -15.78 5.49 -32.65
C GLY A 28 -14.80 4.99 -31.59
N HIS A 29 -15.20 3.96 -30.86
CA HIS A 29 -14.26 3.07 -30.20
C HIS A 29 -13.38 2.49 -31.31
N ASP A 30 -12.36 3.25 -31.72
CA ASP A 30 -11.27 2.73 -32.50
C ASP A 30 -10.54 1.79 -31.54
N GLU A 31 -10.92 0.51 -31.59
CA GLU A 31 -10.17 -0.59 -30.99
C GLU A 31 -8.73 -0.46 -31.47
N TYR A 32 -7.89 0.13 -30.62
CA TYR A 32 -6.50 0.35 -30.94
C TYR A 32 -5.80 -1.00 -30.97
N GLU A 33 -5.53 -1.50 -32.17
CA GLU A 33 -4.66 -2.65 -32.35
C GLU A 33 -3.20 -2.22 -32.40
N PRO A 34 -2.31 -2.85 -31.62
CA PRO A 34 -0.89 -2.52 -31.66
C PRO A 34 -0.28 -2.91 -33.01
N ARG A 35 0.03 -1.91 -33.85
CA ARG A 35 0.69 -2.10 -35.14
C ARG A 35 2.21 -2.02 -34.97
N ILE A 36 2.91 -3.11 -35.25
CA ILE A 36 4.38 -3.14 -35.22
C ILE A 36 4.93 -2.49 -36.50
N ASN A 37 5.38 -1.24 -36.40
CA ASN A 37 6.08 -0.57 -37.50
C ASN A 37 7.50 -1.16 -37.63
N LEU A 38 7.75 -1.95 -38.69
CA LEU A 38 9.06 -2.54 -39.03
C LEU A 38 9.86 -1.70 -40.02
N ALA A 39 9.25 -0.67 -40.63
CA ALA A 39 9.91 0.20 -41.59
C ALA A 39 11.13 0.90 -40.95
N GLY A 40 12.31 0.74 -41.57
CA GLY A 40 13.57 1.35 -41.11
C GLY A 40 14.22 0.70 -39.88
N LYS A 41 13.60 -0.33 -39.28
CA LYS A 41 14.20 -1.04 -38.13
C LYS A 41 15.10 -2.17 -38.62
N PRO A 42 16.33 -2.30 -38.10
CA PRO A 42 17.23 -3.37 -38.50
C PRO A 42 16.68 -4.73 -38.04
N GLN A 43 16.50 -5.68 -38.97
CA GLN A 43 16.03 -7.04 -38.68
C GLN A 43 16.99 -7.87 -37.82
N ARG A 44 18.25 -7.45 -37.73
CA ARG A 44 19.29 -8.07 -36.89
C ARG A 44 19.92 -7.03 -36.00
N ALA A 45 20.17 -7.40 -34.75
CA ALA A 45 20.87 -6.55 -33.81
C ALA A 45 22.27 -6.19 -34.36
N ARG A 46 22.48 -4.92 -34.72
CA ARG A 46 23.78 -4.42 -35.22
C ARG A 46 24.78 -4.11 -34.09
N LYS A 47 24.32 -4.11 -32.83
CA LYS A 47 25.18 -3.92 -31.67
C LYS A 47 25.79 -5.25 -31.25
N VAL A 48 27.11 -5.26 -31.11
CA VAL A 48 27.83 -6.34 -30.43
C VAL A 48 27.24 -6.47 -29.01
N PRO A 49 26.84 -7.67 -28.57
CA PRO A 49 26.30 -7.87 -27.24
C PRO A 49 27.38 -7.54 -26.22
N GLN A 50 27.27 -6.36 -25.63
CA GLN A 50 28.15 -5.94 -24.55
C GLN A 50 27.57 -6.50 -23.25
N ASN A 51 28.38 -7.20 -22.46
CA ASN A 51 28.01 -7.63 -21.13
C ASN A 51 27.88 -6.39 -20.24
N LEU A 52 26.68 -5.80 -20.25
CA LEU A 52 26.34 -4.72 -19.35
C LEU A 52 26.23 -5.32 -17.94
N VAL A 53 27.13 -4.95 -17.04
CA VAL A 53 26.99 -5.25 -15.62
C VAL A 53 25.82 -4.41 -15.13
N ARG A 54 24.64 -5.03 -15.04
CA ARG A 54 23.46 -4.40 -14.47
C ARG A 54 23.67 -4.33 -12.97
N PRO A 55 23.69 -3.14 -12.35
CA PRO A 55 23.70 -3.04 -10.90
C PRO A 55 22.49 -3.80 -10.36
N ARG A 56 22.74 -4.89 -9.62
CA ARG A 56 21.71 -5.56 -8.85
C ARG A 56 21.57 -4.80 -7.54
N TYR A 57 20.33 -4.49 -7.15
CA TYR A 57 20.08 -3.86 -5.87
C TYR A 57 20.52 -4.78 -4.73
N TYR A 58 21.34 -4.26 -3.81
CA TYR A 58 21.87 -4.99 -2.65
C TYR A 58 20.77 -5.70 -1.84
N SER A 59 19.54 -5.18 -1.83
CA SER A 59 18.38 -5.83 -1.18
C SER A 59 18.09 -7.25 -1.69
N THR A 60 18.50 -7.59 -2.92
CA THR A 60 18.30 -8.93 -3.49
C THR A 60 19.39 -9.94 -3.10
N GLU A 61 20.56 -9.47 -2.69
CA GLU A 61 21.72 -10.32 -2.37
C GLU A 61 22.01 -10.39 -0.86
N LEU A 62 21.61 -9.35 -0.10
CA LEU A 62 21.88 -9.24 1.33
C LEU A 62 20.96 -10.12 2.21
N GLY A 63 20.09 -10.93 1.61
CA GLY A 63 19.22 -11.82 2.38
C GLY A 63 18.23 -11.09 3.30
N ILE A 64 17.95 -9.80 3.05
CA ILE A 64 16.85 -9.05 3.69
C ILE A 64 15.53 -9.58 3.09
N ARG A 65 15.28 -10.85 3.37
CA ARG A 65 14.00 -11.57 3.27
C ARG A 65 13.31 -11.55 4.63
N GLU A 66 13.75 -10.66 5.51
CA GLU A 66 13.16 -10.49 6.83
C GLU A 66 11.73 -10.05 6.62
N ARG A 67 10.82 -10.91 7.08
CA ARG A 67 9.40 -10.68 7.04
C ARG A 67 9.07 -9.33 7.63
N LEU A 68 8.48 -8.43 6.82
CA LEU A 68 8.22 -7.06 7.23
C LEU A 68 7.09 -7.08 8.26
N PHE A 69 7.41 -6.63 9.47
CA PHE A 69 6.42 -6.38 10.50
C PHE A 69 6.06 -4.90 10.50
N MET A 70 4.76 -4.62 10.49
CA MET A 70 4.22 -3.27 10.58
C MET A 70 3.48 -3.09 11.90
N GLY A 71 3.96 -2.13 12.69
CA GLY A 71 3.29 -1.68 13.90
C GLY A 71 2.62 -0.33 13.63
N VAL A 72 1.31 -0.26 13.86
CA VAL A 72 0.51 0.96 13.66
C VAL A 72 0.12 1.52 15.02
N LEU A 73 0.61 2.71 15.35
CA LEU A 73 0.22 3.42 16.56
C LEU A 73 -1.05 4.23 16.28
N THR A 74 -2.13 3.90 16.98
CA THR A 74 -3.46 4.43 16.71
C THR A 74 -4.23 4.69 18.00
N SER A 75 -5.38 5.36 17.88
CA SER A 75 -6.30 5.65 18.97
C SER A 75 -7.68 5.07 18.65
N GLU A 76 -8.55 4.95 19.67
CA GLU A 76 -9.92 4.41 19.53
C GLU A 76 -10.69 5.04 18.35
N HIS A 77 -10.58 6.36 18.17
CA HIS A 77 -11.32 7.08 17.14
C HIS A 77 -10.78 6.86 15.73
N THR A 78 -9.45 6.70 15.59
CA THR A 78 -8.80 6.66 14.28
C THR A 78 -8.73 5.24 13.72
N VAL A 79 -8.64 4.22 14.58
CA VAL A 79 -8.60 2.81 14.15
C VAL A 79 -9.87 2.41 13.40
N ARG A 80 -11.05 2.92 13.79
CA ARG A 80 -12.33 2.60 13.15
C ARG A 80 -12.39 2.99 11.68
N SER A 81 -11.85 4.15 11.33
CA SER A 81 -11.93 4.68 9.97
C SER A 81 -10.82 4.14 9.05
N PHE A 82 -9.61 3.96 9.57
CA PHE A 82 -8.44 3.68 8.72
C PHE A 82 -7.95 2.23 8.76
N ALA A 83 -8.32 1.42 9.75
CA ALA A 83 -7.73 0.09 9.90
C ALA A 83 -8.05 -0.84 8.71
N VAL A 84 -9.24 -0.73 8.11
CA VAL A 84 -9.60 -1.49 6.90
C VAL A 84 -8.78 -1.03 5.70
N ALA A 85 -8.60 0.28 5.53
CA ALA A 85 -7.81 0.85 4.44
C ALA A 85 -6.35 0.40 4.55
N ILE A 86 -5.76 0.48 5.74
CA ILE A 86 -4.41 0.04 6.03
C ILE A 86 -4.26 -1.47 5.76
N ASN A 87 -5.15 -2.30 6.30
CA ASN A 87 -5.09 -3.74 6.08
C ASN A 87 -5.17 -4.08 4.57
N LYS A 88 -6.04 -3.40 3.81
CA LYS A 88 -6.14 -3.60 2.35
C LYS A 88 -4.89 -3.16 1.60
N THR A 89 -4.29 -2.03 1.96
CA THR A 89 -3.15 -1.47 1.20
C THR A 89 -1.81 -2.06 1.58
N SER A 90 -1.61 -2.51 2.82
CA SER A 90 -0.31 -3.03 3.26
C SER A 90 -0.26 -4.56 3.39
N SER A 91 -1.38 -5.28 3.38
CA SER A 91 -1.40 -6.75 3.54
C SER A 91 -0.54 -7.51 2.53
N HIS A 92 -0.34 -6.98 1.32
CA HIS A 92 0.50 -7.62 0.31
C HIS A 92 1.99 -7.27 0.46
N LEU A 93 2.33 -6.30 1.31
CA LEU A 93 3.69 -5.81 1.53
C LEU A 93 4.29 -6.34 2.84
N VAL A 94 3.45 -6.66 3.83
CA VAL A 94 3.88 -7.02 5.18
C VAL A 94 3.36 -8.39 5.57
N ASP A 95 4.16 -9.17 6.28
CA ASP A 95 3.77 -10.50 6.76
C ASP A 95 2.89 -10.44 8.00
N LYS A 96 3.07 -9.39 8.83
CA LYS A 96 2.32 -9.22 10.06
C LYS A 96 2.06 -7.74 10.32
N LEU A 97 0.79 -7.43 10.57
CA LEU A 97 0.32 -6.09 10.89
C LEU A 97 -0.34 -6.09 12.26
N MET A 98 0.11 -5.21 13.15
CA MET A 98 -0.42 -5.09 14.51
C MET A 98 -0.79 -3.63 14.81
N PHE A 99 -1.91 -3.44 15.49
CA PHE A 99 -2.37 -2.13 15.95
C PHE A 99 -2.07 -1.97 17.43
N PHE A 100 -1.46 -0.86 17.79
CA PHE A 100 -1.01 -0.53 19.14
C PHE A 100 -1.75 0.71 19.62
N MET A 101 -2.41 0.60 20.78
CA MET A 101 -3.19 1.68 21.39
C MET A 101 -3.29 1.51 22.92
N ASP A 102 -3.90 2.48 23.61
CA ASP A 102 -4.22 2.37 25.04
C ASP A 102 -5.21 1.22 25.32
N ALA A 103 -5.13 0.59 26.48
CA ALA A 103 -5.96 -0.54 26.90
C ALA A 103 -7.46 -0.19 26.86
N GLY A 104 -7.84 1.00 27.33
CA GLY A 104 -9.23 1.47 27.26
C GLY A 104 -9.74 1.61 25.82
N GLY A 105 -8.85 1.98 24.88
CA GLY A 105 -9.16 2.02 23.45
C GLY A 105 -9.18 0.64 22.80
N ALA A 106 -8.27 -0.26 23.19
CA ALA A 106 -8.14 -1.61 22.65
C ALA A 106 -9.35 -2.48 23.02
N GLU A 107 -9.82 -2.41 24.27
CA GLU A 107 -11.01 -3.15 24.71
C GLU A 107 -12.25 -2.69 23.94
N LYS A 108 -12.47 -1.39 23.80
CA LYS A 108 -13.59 -0.86 23.02
C LYS A 108 -13.48 -1.20 21.54
N ALA A 109 -12.28 -1.15 20.95
CA ALA A 109 -12.06 -1.52 19.57
C ALA A 109 -12.36 -3.02 19.32
N ASN A 110 -11.90 -3.89 20.21
CA ASN A 110 -12.10 -5.35 20.17
C ASN A 110 -13.55 -5.76 20.43
N VAL A 111 -14.24 -5.10 21.36
CA VAL A 111 -15.59 -5.48 21.82
C VAL A 111 -16.70 -4.84 20.96
N ILE A 112 -16.54 -3.60 20.50
CA ILE A 112 -17.67 -2.79 20.00
C ILE A 112 -17.70 -2.66 18.47
N THR A 113 -16.58 -2.78 17.74
CA THR A 113 -16.64 -2.44 16.29
C THR A 113 -15.68 -3.12 15.33
N LEU A 114 -14.59 -3.71 15.79
CA LEU A 114 -13.56 -4.21 14.90
C LEU A 114 -13.16 -5.62 15.35
N LYS A 115 -13.70 -6.65 14.68
CA LYS A 115 -13.15 -8.02 14.73
C LYS A 115 -11.81 -8.08 13.98
N LEU A 116 -10.93 -7.11 14.22
CA LEU A 116 -9.61 -7.05 13.61
C LEU A 116 -8.66 -7.90 14.44
N PRO A 117 -8.02 -8.93 13.86
CA PRO A 117 -6.96 -9.65 14.56
C PRO A 117 -5.75 -8.72 14.74
N GLY A 118 -5.08 -8.82 15.90
CA GLY A 118 -3.79 -8.17 16.12
C GLY A 118 -3.83 -6.78 16.76
N ILE A 119 -4.83 -6.49 17.58
CA ILE A 119 -4.84 -5.29 18.44
C ILE A 119 -4.11 -5.59 19.75
N VAL A 120 -3.19 -4.68 20.12
CA VAL A 120 -2.42 -4.70 21.37
C VAL A 120 -2.74 -3.43 22.15
N GLY A 121 -3.29 -3.61 23.36
CA GLY A 121 -3.56 -2.54 24.31
C GLY A 121 -2.44 -2.43 25.34
N PHE A 122 -1.98 -1.22 25.63
CA PHE A 122 -1.07 -0.95 26.75
C PHE A 122 -1.86 -0.38 27.91
N VAL A 123 -1.72 -0.96 29.10
CA VAL A 123 -2.28 -0.39 30.33
C VAL A 123 -1.27 0.60 30.89
N ASP A 124 -1.70 1.82 31.18
CA ASP A 124 -0.84 2.81 31.84
C ASP A 124 -0.56 2.34 33.27
N ALA A 125 0.71 2.15 33.60
CA ALA A 125 1.13 1.79 34.95
C ALA A 125 1.21 3.09 35.78
N GLN A 126 0.06 3.68 36.08
CA GLN A 126 0.02 4.76 37.06
C GLN A 126 0.20 4.14 38.47
N PRO A 127 1.21 4.59 39.24
CA PRO A 127 1.43 4.11 40.61
C PRO A 127 0.35 4.58 41.59
#